data_AF-A0A2E1I3B2-F1
#
_entry.id   AF-A0A2E1I3B2-F1
#
_cell.length_a   1.000
_cell.length_b   1.000
_cell.length_c   1.000
_cell.angle_alpha   90.00
_cell.angle_beta   90.00
_cell.angle_gamma   90.00
#
_symmetry.space_group_name_H-M   'P 1'
#
loop_
_entity.id
_entity.type
_entity.pdbx_description
1 polymer ?
#
loop_
_entity_poly.entity_id
_entity_poly.type
_entity_poly.pdbx_seq_one_letter_code
_entity_poly.pdbx_strand_id
1 'polypeptide(L)'
;MKKILTLVTFLFLCSSYSQKLTKDISLSKKIDDTSGLEIIDGQFITHNDSGGDPKLYYLDKKGKIVYERMIEGAKNNDWEDITKDDEFIYVANMGNNFDNRKNLSILKVPIDPLKNKAEVIEFHYPEQVKFITSYGSSQYDAEALITIDDNLIILTKNKLKKITEIYVLPKQAGKYEAKKIGSLNTQSIITGGDYDSKRKLLVLTATLSFNEYYILKIEDFTLKNKTNY
;
A
#
# COMPACT_ATOMS: atom_id res chain seq x y z
N MET A 1 -39.56 54.92 3.14
CA MET A 1 -38.94 54.19 2.01
C MET A 1 -38.40 52.87 2.53
N LYS A 2 -38.99 51.74 2.13
CA LYS A 2 -38.59 50.38 2.56
C LYS A 2 -37.29 49.99 1.83
N LYS A 3 -36.27 49.53 2.56
CA LYS A 3 -35.13 48.80 1.99
C LYS A 3 -35.31 47.33 2.35
N ILE A 4 -35.73 46.52 1.38
CA ILE A 4 -35.77 45.06 1.50
C ILE A 4 -34.37 44.56 1.20
N LEU A 5 -33.73 43.92 2.17
CA LEU A 5 -32.43 43.28 2.02
C LEU A 5 -32.66 41.86 1.51
N THR A 6 -32.38 41.61 0.23
CA THR A 6 -32.47 40.27 -0.36
C THR A 6 -31.18 39.52 -0.08
N LEU A 7 -31.24 38.54 0.82
CA LEU A 7 -30.13 37.60 1.08
C LEU A 7 -30.14 36.53 -0.02
N VAL A 8 -29.10 36.52 -0.87
CA VAL A 8 -28.92 35.50 -1.90
C VAL A 8 -28.04 34.39 -1.33
N THR A 9 -28.65 33.26 -0.98
CA THR A 9 -27.93 32.07 -0.52
C THR A 9 -27.51 31.25 -1.74
N PHE A 10 -26.21 31.20 -2.05
CA PHE A 10 -25.68 30.27 -3.03
C PHE A 10 -25.62 28.87 -2.41
N LEU A 11 -26.58 28.01 -2.78
CA LEU A 11 -26.53 26.58 -2.49
C LEU A 11 -25.46 25.94 -3.39
N PHE A 12 -24.26 25.74 -2.85
CA PHE A 12 -23.29 24.85 -3.46
C PHE A 12 -23.82 23.42 -3.39
N LEU A 13 -24.25 22.89 -4.53
CA LEU A 13 -24.56 21.47 -4.70
C LEU A 13 -23.24 20.69 -4.63
N CYS A 14 -22.82 20.29 -3.43
CA CYS A 14 -21.77 19.29 -3.26
C CYS A 14 -22.28 17.97 -3.84
N SER A 15 -21.69 17.54 -4.95
CA SER A 15 -21.92 16.19 -5.47
C SER A 15 -21.14 15.21 -4.60
N SER A 16 -21.83 14.47 -3.74
CA SER A 16 -21.25 13.37 -2.97
C SER A 16 -21.23 12.10 -3.82
N TYR A 17 -20.05 11.69 -4.25
CA TYR A 17 -19.85 10.40 -4.90
C TYR A 17 -19.70 9.32 -3.82
N SER A 18 -20.76 8.55 -3.59
CA SER A 18 -20.67 7.34 -2.77
C SER A 18 -20.22 6.15 -3.63
N GLN A 19 -19.38 5.28 -3.07
CA GLN A 19 -19.04 4.02 -3.70
C GLN A 19 -20.21 3.06 -3.53
N LYS A 20 -20.72 2.51 -4.64
CA LYS A 20 -21.75 1.47 -4.60
C LYS A 20 -21.09 0.11 -4.55
N LEU A 21 -21.28 -0.64 -3.46
CA LEU A 21 -20.94 -2.05 -3.41
C LEU A 21 -21.81 -2.79 -4.44
N THR A 22 -21.18 -3.30 -5.50
CA THR A 22 -21.88 -4.02 -6.57
C THR A 22 -21.90 -5.51 -6.34
N LYS A 23 -20.86 -6.04 -5.68
CA LYS A 23 -20.69 -7.46 -5.41
C LYS A 23 -19.81 -7.65 -4.18
N ASP A 24 -20.21 -8.61 -3.36
CA ASP A 24 -19.43 -9.14 -2.24
C ASP A 24 -19.17 -10.62 -2.50
N ILE A 25 -17.97 -11.09 -2.21
CA ILE A 25 -17.52 -12.46 -2.44
C ILE A 25 -16.79 -12.93 -1.20
N SER A 26 -17.33 -13.94 -0.53
CA SER A 26 -16.62 -14.61 0.55
C SER A 26 -15.44 -15.41 0.00
N LEU A 27 -14.24 -15.13 0.51
CA LEU A 27 -13.03 -15.88 0.19
C LEU A 27 -12.93 -17.17 1.01
N SER A 28 -12.03 -18.06 0.59
CA SER A 28 -11.69 -19.25 1.35
C SER A 28 -11.06 -18.86 2.69
N LYS A 29 -11.35 -19.60 3.77
CA LYS A 29 -10.71 -19.43 5.09
C LYS A 29 -9.19 -19.66 5.09
N LYS A 30 -8.62 -20.18 4.00
CA LYS A 30 -7.16 -20.21 3.82
C LYS A 30 -6.56 -18.81 3.65
N ILE A 31 -7.37 -17.88 3.14
CA ILE A 31 -7.06 -16.47 3.01
C ILE A 31 -7.70 -15.81 4.23
N ASP A 32 -6.90 -15.65 5.26
CA ASP A 32 -7.30 -15.07 6.54
C ASP A 32 -6.41 -13.85 6.73
N ASP A 33 -7.04 -12.69 6.89
CA ASP A 33 -6.37 -11.40 6.90
C ASP A 33 -5.63 -11.08 5.59
N THR A 34 -6.37 -11.04 4.47
CA THR A 34 -5.77 -10.71 3.16
C THR A 34 -5.21 -9.28 3.15
N SER A 35 -3.98 -9.13 2.69
CA SER A 35 -3.34 -7.83 2.45
C SER A 35 -2.75 -7.77 1.05
N GLY A 36 -2.86 -6.62 0.38
CA GLY A 36 -2.49 -6.46 -1.02
C GLY A 36 -3.41 -7.18 -2.02
N LEU A 37 -3.46 -6.66 -3.25
CA LEU A 37 -4.15 -7.30 -4.37
C LEU A 37 -3.55 -6.86 -5.71
N GLU A 38 -3.14 -7.81 -6.54
CA GLU A 38 -2.62 -7.54 -7.89
C GLU A 38 -3.32 -8.39 -8.95
N ILE A 39 -3.28 -7.95 -10.21
CA ILE A 39 -3.83 -8.68 -11.37
C ILE A 39 -2.68 -9.12 -12.29
N ILE A 40 -2.55 -10.43 -12.48
CA ILE A 40 -1.59 -11.02 -13.44
C ILE A 40 -2.34 -12.04 -14.29
N ASP A 41 -2.22 -11.91 -15.61
CA ASP A 41 -2.87 -12.79 -16.59
C ASP A 41 -4.38 -13.01 -16.34
N GLY A 42 -5.05 -11.97 -15.82
CA GLY A 42 -6.49 -11.99 -15.53
C GLY A 42 -6.90 -12.73 -14.25
N GLN A 43 -5.93 -13.21 -13.46
CA GLN A 43 -6.12 -13.74 -12.10
C GLN A 43 -5.83 -12.66 -11.07
N PHE A 44 -6.52 -12.73 -9.93
CA PHE A 44 -6.19 -11.91 -8.77
C PHE A 44 -5.17 -12.64 -7.92
N ILE A 45 -4.17 -11.92 -7.41
CA ILE A 45 -3.12 -12.47 -6.56
C ILE A 45 -3.13 -11.71 -5.25
N THR A 46 -3.14 -12.46 -4.15
CA THR A 46 -3.13 -11.91 -2.80
C THR A 46 -2.24 -12.75 -1.87
N HIS A 47 -1.97 -12.25 -0.69
CA HIS A 47 -1.36 -12.98 0.42
C HIS A 47 -2.09 -12.67 1.73
N ASN A 48 -1.83 -13.48 2.76
CA ASN A 48 -2.23 -13.15 4.12
C ASN A 48 -1.24 -12.15 4.71
N ASP A 49 -1.70 -11.32 5.64
CA ASP A 49 -0.91 -10.30 6.31
C ASP A 49 0.16 -10.92 7.20
N SER A 50 -0.23 -11.46 8.36
CA SER A 50 0.73 -11.92 9.36
C SER A 50 0.52 -13.38 9.76
N GLY A 51 1.59 -14.04 10.22
CA GLY A 51 1.53 -15.37 10.85
C GLY A 51 1.15 -16.55 9.95
N GLY A 52 0.86 -16.30 8.67
CA GLY A 52 0.54 -17.33 7.68
C GLY A 52 1.75 -18.02 7.04
N ASP A 53 1.47 -18.95 6.13
CA ASP A 53 2.50 -19.47 5.22
C ASP A 53 2.97 -18.35 4.27
N PRO A 54 4.25 -18.33 3.83
CA PRO A 54 4.74 -17.38 2.84
C PRO A 54 4.23 -17.75 1.43
N LYS A 55 2.93 -17.59 1.20
CA LYS A 55 2.23 -18.00 -0.02
C LYS A 55 1.62 -16.82 -0.76
N LEU A 56 1.62 -16.93 -2.08
CA LEU A 56 0.73 -16.18 -2.95
C LEU A 56 -0.47 -17.06 -3.33
N TYR A 57 -1.67 -16.51 -3.19
CA TYR A 57 -2.92 -17.14 -3.57
C TYR A 57 -3.42 -16.54 -4.88
N TYR A 58 -3.55 -17.37 -5.91
CA TYR A 58 -4.08 -16.99 -7.21
C TYR A 58 -5.57 -17.32 -7.24
N LEU A 59 -6.39 -16.32 -7.50
CA LEU A 59 -7.84 -16.39 -7.50
C LEU A 59 -8.41 -16.17 -8.90
N ASP A 60 -9.49 -16.88 -9.20
CA ASP A 60 -10.35 -16.52 -10.33
C ASP A 60 -11.20 -15.27 -10.02
N LYS A 61 -11.95 -14.79 -11.03
CA LYS A 61 -12.85 -13.62 -10.89
C LYS A 61 -14.04 -13.84 -9.94
N LYS A 62 -14.18 -15.05 -9.39
CA LYS A 62 -15.18 -15.42 -8.39
C LYS A 62 -14.55 -15.59 -7.01
N GLY A 63 -13.29 -15.23 -6.82
CA GLY A 63 -12.57 -15.32 -5.54
C GLY A 63 -12.16 -16.75 -5.17
N LYS A 64 -12.27 -17.72 -6.08
CA LYS A 64 -11.87 -19.10 -5.81
C LYS A 64 -10.37 -19.24 -6.01
N ILE A 65 -9.68 -19.82 -5.03
CA ILE A 65 -8.27 -20.22 -5.15
C ILE A 65 -8.15 -21.27 -6.27
N VAL A 66 -7.38 -20.91 -7.30
CA VAL A 66 -7.05 -21.79 -8.43
C VAL A 66 -5.61 -22.29 -8.37
N TYR A 67 -4.74 -21.56 -7.67
CA TYR A 67 -3.35 -21.95 -7.46
C TYR A 67 -2.79 -21.33 -6.17
N GLU A 68 -1.91 -22.06 -5.48
CA GLU A 68 -1.20 -21.61 -4.28
C GLU A 68 0.29 -21.73 -4.55
N ARG A 69 1.03 -20.63 -4.44
CA ARG A 69 2.47 -20.58 -4.71
C ARG A 69 3.23 -20.32 -3.42
N MET A 70 3.96 -21.31 -2.94
CA MET A 70 4.87 -21.15 -1.80
C MET A 70 6.12 -20.41 -2.25
N ILE A 71 6.51 -19.36 -1.52
CA ILE A 71 7.71 -18.59 -1.78
C ILE A 71 8.86 -19.16 -0.94
N GLU A 72 9.87 -19.72 -1.62
CA GLU A 72 10.98 -20.40 -0.98
C GLU A 72 11.93 -19.40 -0.30
N GLY A 73 12.35 -19.73 0.92
CA GLY A 73 13.28 -18.92 1.71
C GLY A 73 12.66 -17.67 2.34
N ALA A 74 11.36 -17.44 2.14
CA ALA A 74 10.64 -16.34 2.76
C ALA A 74 9.99 -16.76 4.08
N LYS A 75 9.69 -15.76 4.92
CA LYS A 75 8.84 -15.89 6.09
C LYS A 75 7.78 -14.80 6.01
N ASN A 76 6.54 -15.17 6.32
CA ASN A 76 5.51 -14.18 6.49
C ASN A 76 5.57 -13.62 7.92
N ASN A 77 6.16 -12.44 8.07
CA ASN A 77 6.23 -11.76 9.36
C ASN A 77 5.08 -10.75 9.53
N ASP A 78 4.85 -9.90 8.52
CA ASP A 78 3.81 -8.86 8.42
C ASP A 78 3.88 -8.38 6.96
N TRP A 79 3.19 -9.08 6.05
CA TRP A 79 3.16 -8.79 4.62
C TRP A 79 1.96 -7.90 4.30
N GLU A 80 2.22 -6.68 3.84
CA GLU A 80 1.18 -5.64 3.79
C GLU A 80 0.62 -5.39 2.39
N ASP A 81 1.48 -5.42 1.37
CA ASP A 81 1.07 -5.02 0.03
C ASP A 81 1.86 -5.77 -1.06
N ILE A 82 1.30 -5.77 -2.27
CA ILE A 82 1.84 -6.44 -3.43
C ILE A 82 1.74 -5.55 -4.67
N THR A 83 2.82 -5.51 -5.43
CA THR A 83 2.84 -4.84 -6.73
C THR A 83 3.69 -5.65 -7.71
N LYS A 84 3.83 -5.20 -8.96
CA LYS A 84 4.63 -5.87 -9.96
C LYS A 84 5.27 -4.92 -10.97
N ASP A 85 6.20 -5.46 -11.74
CA ASP A 85 6.53 -4.98 -13.07
C ASP A 85 6.37 -6.11 -14.09
N ASP A 86 6.99 -5.99 -15.26
CA ASP A 86 6.88 -6.98 -16.34
C ASP A 86 7.59 -8.30 -16.02
N GLU A 87 8.55 -8.30 -15.08
CA GLU A 87 9.41 -9.46 -14.81
C GLU A 87 9.21 -10.03 -13.40
N PHE A 88 8.80 -9.20 -12.43
CA PHE A 88 8.75 -9.57 -11.03
C PHE A 88 7.48 -9.08 -10.32
N ILE A 89 7.09 -9.86 -9.32
CA ILE A 89 6.15 -9.52 -8.26
C ILE A 89 6.98 -9.06 -7.06
N TYR A 90 6.52 -8.01 -6.39
CA TYR A 90 7.12 -7.46 -5.19
C TYR A 90 6.13 -7.57 -4.04
N VAL A 91 6.53 -8.24 -2.95
CA VAL A 91 5.70 -8.41 -1.75
C VAL A 91 6.33 -7.69 -0.57
N ALA A 92 5.55 -6.84 0.09
CA ALA A 92 5.98 -5.89 1.10
C ALA A 92 5.98 -6.51 2.50
N ASN A 93 7.10 -7.03 2.97
CA ASN A 93 7.26 -7.48 4.36
C ASN A 93 7.66 -6.28 5.25
N MET A 94 6.72 -5.36 5.48
CA MET A 94 7.00 -4.05 6.07
C MET A 94 6.02 -3.57 7.15
N GLY A 95 5.00 -4.35 7.49
CA GLY A 95 4.11 -4.04 8.61
C GLY A 95 4.91 -3.86 9.89
N ASN A 96 4.66 -2.78 10.63
CA ASN A 96 5.46 -2.35 11.76
C ASN A 96 4.63 -1.50 12.74
N ASN A 97 3.47 -2.01 13.11
CA ASN A 97 2.46 -1.32 13.93
C ASN A 97 2.96 -0.72 15.26
N PHE A 98 4.14 -1.14 15.76
CA PHE A 98 4.80 -0.68 16.99
C PHE A 98 6.17 -0.01 16.76
N ASP A 99 6.54 0.27 15.51
CA ASP A 99 7.88 0.74 15.10
C ASP A 99 9.03 -0.05 15.73
N ASN A 100 8.90 -1.36 15.94
CA ASN A 100 9.87 -2.19 16.67
C ASN A 100 10.63 -3.19 15.79
N ARG A 101 10.22 -3.35 14.53
CA ARG A 101 10.86 -4.28 13.58
C ARG A 101 12.11 -3.69 12.94
N LYS A 102 13.12 -4.55 12.77
CA LYS A 102 14.41 -4.27 12.12
C LYS A 102 14.68 -5.13 10.89
N ASN A 103 13.70 -5.96 10.51
CA ASN A 103 13.78 -6.95 9.43
C ASN A 103 12.80 -6.61 8.31
N LEU A 104 12.66 -5.32 7.98
CA LEU A 104 11.80 -4.87 6.89
C LEU A 104 12.44 -5.28 5.56
N SER A 105 11.62 -5.75 4.64
CA SER A 105 12.10 -6.24 3.35
C SER A 105 11.03 -6.22 2.27
N ILE A 106 11.47 -6.19 1.02
CA ILE A 106 10.63 -6.50 -0.15
C ILE A 106 11.11 -7.84 -0.70
N LEU A 107 10.19 -8.78 -0.86
CA LEU A 107 10.45 -10.02 -1.60
C LEU A 107 10.27 -9.74 -3.08
N LYS A 108 11.31 -9.97 -3.87
CA LYS A 108 11.29 -9.90 -5.32
C LYS A 108 11.17 -11.31 -5.88
N VAL A 109 10.02 -11.61 -6.46
CA VAL A 109 9.66 -12.95 -6.91
C VAL A 109 9.45 -12.91 -8.42
N PRO A 110 10.03 -13.83 -9.23
CA PRO A 110 9.77 -13.85 -10.66
C PRO A 110 8.28 -13.99 -10.97
N ILE A 111 7.82 -13.28 -12.01
CA ILE A 111 6.41 -13.32 -12.42
C ILE A 111 5.98 -14.71 -12.87
N ASP A 112 6.91 -15.48 -13.44
CA ASP A 112 6.75 -16.90 -13.78
C ASP A 112 6.41 -17.71 -12.50
N PRO A 113 5.19 -18.26 -12.39
CA PRO A 113 4.73 -18.95 -11.18
C PRO A 113 5.51 -20.23 -10.88
N LEU A 114 6.30 -20.76 -11.81
CA LEU A 114 7.12 -21.96 -11.60
C LEU A 114 8.43 -21.67 -10.86
N LYS A 115 8.83 -20.40 -10.70
CA LYS A 115 10.09 -19.99 -10.07
C LYS A 115 9.89 -19.49 -8.65
N ASN A 116 9.93 -20.37 -7.66
CA ASN A 116 9.50 -20.04 -6.29
C ASN A 116 10.51 -19.28 -5.43
N LYS A 117 11.76 -19.16 -5.88
CA LYS A 117 12.82 -18.50 -5.11
C LYS A 117 12.68 -16.98 -5.16
N ALA A 118 12.60 -16.35 -3.99
CA ALA A 118 12.65 -14.91 -3.87
C ALA A 118 14.09 -14.39 -3.76
N GLU A 119 14.33 -13.24 -4.38
CA GLU A 119 15.38 -12.32 -3.98
C GLU A 119 14.84 -11.40 -2.87
N VAL A 120 15.74 -10.86 -2.04
CA VAL A 120 15.35 -10.02 -0.90
C VAL A 120 16.01 -8.65 -1.00
N ILE A 121 15.18 -7.62 -0.88
CA ILE A 121 15.59 -6.22 -0.77
C ILE A 121 15.34 -5.83 0.68
N GLU A 122 16.36 -5.95 1.52
CA GLU A 122 16.29 -5.52 2.92
C GLU A 122 16.43 -4.02 3.02
N PHE A 123 15.68 -3.39 3.92
CA PHE A 123 15.80 -1.96 4.15
C PHE A 123 15.53 -1.59 5.60
N HIS A 124 15.95 -0.37 5.94
CA HIS A 124 15.55 0.31 7.16
C HIS A 124 15.36 1.79 6.89
N TYR A 125 14.57 2.45 7.74
CA TYR A 125 14.41 3.90 7.73
C TYR A 125 15.55 4.54 8.54
N PRO A 126 16.43 5.37 7.93
CA PRO A 126 17.52 6.02 8.66
C PRO A 126 17.06 6.87 9.84
N GLU A 127 15.85 7.44 9.74
CA GLU A 127 15.24 8.30 10.76
C GLU A 127 14.64 7.52 11.94
N GLN A 128 14.46 6.19 11.82
CA GLN A 128 13.95 5.33 12.89
C GLN A 128 15.05 5.01 13.90
N VAL A 129 15.30 5.93 14.81
CA VAL A 129 16.29 5.77 15.88
C VAL A 129 15.72 5.10 17.15
N LYS A 130 14.38 5.07 17.29
CA LYS A 130 13.68 4.43 18.42
C LYS A 130 12.89 3.22 17.93
N PHE A 131 12.98 2.12 18.68
CA PHE A 131 12.30 0.85 18.38
C PHE A 131 11.31 0.44 19.47
N ILE A 132 10.73 1.44 20.14
CA ILE A 132 9.76 1.27 21.22
C ILE A 132 8.72 2.38 21.04
N THR A 133 7.58 2.02 20.44
CA THR A 133 6.47 2.94 20.18
C THR A 133 5.14 2.27 20.54
N SER A 134 4.17 3.05 21.02
CA SER A 134 2.80 2.57 21.25
C SER A 134 2.05 2.40 19.93
N TYR A 135 1.15 1.42 19.83
CA TYR A 135 0.38 1.13 18.61
C TYR A 135 -0.20 2.36 17.90
N GLY A 136 -0.82 3.30 18.63
CA GLY A 136 -1.44 4.50 18.05
C GLY A 136 -0.47 5.59 17.59
N SER A 137 0.84 5.40 17.77
CA SER A 137 1.85 6.43 17.55
C SER A 137 2.92 6.01 16.56
N SER A 138 2.73 4.90 15.83
CA SER A 138 3.69 4.44 14.83
C SER A 138 3.85 5.45 13.69
N GLN A 139 5.08 5.55 13.19
CA GLN A 139 5.46 6.44 12.09
C GLN A 139 6.19 5.70 10.96
N TYR A 140 6.76 4.52 11.26
CA TYR A 140 7.59 3.69 10.39
C TYR A 140 6.92 2.35 10.07
N ASP A 141 5.61 2.31 10.26
CA ASP A 141 4.67 1.35 9.69
C ASP A 141 4.37 1.74 8.25
N ALA A 142 4.14 0.77 7.36
CA ALA A 142 3.89 1.05 5.94
C ALA A 142 3.00 -0.02 5.34
N GLU A 143 2.06 0.41 4.49
CA GLU A 143 0.96 -0.45 4.00
C GLU A 143 0.77 -0.32 2.49
N ALA A 144 1.61 0.47 1.83
CA ALA A 144 1.47 0.80 0.43
C ALA A 144 2.82 0.69 -0.27
N LEU A 145 2.88 -0.20 -1.26
CA LEU A 145 4.02 -0.45 -2.10
C LEU A 145 3.62 -0.33 -3.56
N ILE A 146 4.26 0.57 -4.30
CA ILE A 146 4.01 0.76 -5.73
C ILE A 146 5.32 0.71 -6.52
N THR A 147 5.24 0.40 -7.82
CA THR A 147 6.36 0.53 -8.74
C THR A 147 6.25 1.80 -9.58
N ILE A 148 7.35 2.56 -9.69
CA ILE A 148 7.47 3.68 -10.63
C ILE A 148 8.84 3.59 -11.29
N ASP A 149 8.84 3.38 -12.61
CA ASP A 149 10.04 3.15 -13.41
C ASP A 149 10.91 2.03 -12.78
N ASP A 150 12.19 2.32 -12.49
CA ASP A 150 13.15 1.39 -11.89
C ASP A 150 13.09 1.32 -10.35
N ASN A 151 12.08 1.95 -9.74
CA ASN A 151 12.02 2.13 -8.29
C ASN A 151 10.81 1.44 -7.67
N LEU A 152 11.01 1.01 -6.42
CA LEU A 152 9.96 0.67 -5.48
C LEU A 152 9.71 1.88 -4.59
N ILE A 153 8.44 2.24 -4.42
CA ILE A 153 8.02 3.37 -3.61
C ILE A 153 7.19 2.86 -2.44
N ILE A 154 7.61 3.24 -1.24
CA ILE A 154 6.96 2.88 0.01
C ILE A 154 6.24 4.12 0.54
N LEU A 155 4.98 3.95 0.93
CA LEU A 155 4.18 4.98 1.59
C LEU A 155 3.82 4.52 3.01
N THR A 156 4.21 5.33 4.00
CA THR A 156 4.01 4.96 5.42
C THR A 156 2.57 5.11 5.89
N LYS A 157 2.18 4.22 6.83
CA LYS A 157 0.96 4.28 7.65
C LYS A 157 1.23 5.08 8.92
N ASN A 158 1.47 6.38 8.76
CA ASN A 158 1.83 7.21 9.92
C ASN A 158 0.60 7.52 10.80
N LYS A 159 0.35 6.66 11.80
CA LYS A 159 -0.79 6.79 12.74
C LYS A 159 -0.69 8.04 13.62
N LEU A 160 0.53 8.47 13.97
CA LEU A 160 0.75 9.64 14.83
C LEU A 160 0.40 10.96 14.13
N LYS A 161 0.95 11.18 12.94
CA LYS A 161 0.89 12.46 12.22
C LYS A 161 -0.23 12.51 11.17
N LYS A 162 -0.80 11.35 10.79
CA LYS A 162 -1.80 11.25 9.71
C LYS A 162 -1.34 11.89 8.40
N ILE A 163 -0.07 11.64 8.08
CA ILE A 163 0.56 11.93 6.80
C ILE A 163 1.02 10.60 6.20
N THR A 164 1.54 10.63 4.98
CA THR A 164 2.34 9.50 4.48
C THR A 164 3.68 9.99 3.99
N GLU A 165 4.75 9.38 4.48
CA GLU A 165 6.11 9.64 4.02
C GLU A 165 6.42 8.74 2.83
N ILE A 166 7.14 9.29 1.86
CA ILE A 166 7.45 8.62 0.60
C ILE A 166 8.92 8.24 0.60
N TYR A 167 9.19 6.94 0.57
CA TYR A 167 10.53 6.37 0.50
C TYR A 167 10.76 5.66 -0.82
N VAL A 168 12.01 5.66 -1.29
CA VAL A 168 12.44 5.04 -2.54
C VAL A 168 13.47 3.96 -2.27
N LEU A 169 13.31 2.81 -2.92
CA LEU A 169 14.26 1.70 -2.97
C LEU A 169 14.52 1.28 -4.43
N PRO A 170 15.74 0.82 -4.75
CA PRO A 170 15.99 0.16 -6.03
C PRO A 170 15.32 -1.23 -6.07
N LYS A 171 15.07 -1.75 -7.26
CA LYS A 171 14.54 -3.11 -7.49
C LYS A 171 15.60 -4.23 -7.42
N GLN A 172 16.84 -3.91 -7.06
CA GLN A 172 17.94 -4.88 -6.95
C GLN A 172 18.03 -5.43 -5.53
N ALA A 173 18.17 -6.76 -5.40
CA ALA A 173 18.44 -7.41 -4.13
C ALA A 173 19.65 -6.79 -3.40
N GLY A 174 19.55 -6.65 -2.08
CA GLY A 174 20.59 -5.99 -1.30
C GLY A 174 20.07 -5.45 0.03
N LYS A 175 20.90 -4.64 0.70
CA LYS A 175 20.54 -3.94 1.93
C LYS A 175 20.64 -2.45 1.70
N TYR A 176 19.59 -1.72 2.05
CA TYR A 176 19.50 -0.29 1.76
C TYR A 176 19.06 0.54 2.97
N GLU A 177 19.54 1.77 2.99
CA GLU A 177 18.88 2.87 3.68
C GLU A 177 17.76 3.38 2.79
N ALA A 178 16.52 3.30 3.25
CA ALA A 178 15.37 3.78 2.49
C ALA A 178 15.49 5.31 2.31
N LYS A 179 15.48 5.78 1.07
CA LYS A 179 15.65 7.21 0.79
C LYS A 179 14.33 7.94 0.85
N LYS A 180 14.13 8.77 1.87
CA LYS A 180 12.99 9.68 1.95
C LYS A 180 13.07 10.76 0.86
N ILE A 181 12.02 10.87 0.05
CA ILE A 181 11.93 11.90 -1.00
C ILE A 181 10.86 12.95 -0.72
N GLY A 182 9.98 12.72 0.25
CA GLY A 182 8.96 13.70 0.62
C GLY A 182 7.88 13.10 1.51
N SER A 183 6.77 13.82 1.61
CA SER A 183 5.56 13.36 2.31
C SER A 183 4.32 14.00 1.71
N LEU A 184 3.19 13.31 1.79
CA LEU A 184 1.87 13.85 1.47
C LEU A 184 1.14 14.18 2.78
N ASN A 185 0.59 15.39 2.87
CA ASN A 185 -0.28 15.76 3.99
C ASN A 185 -1.71 15.25 3.73
N THR A 186 -1.90 13.94 3.89
CA THR A 186 -3.16 13.24 3.63
C THR A 186 -4.25 13.55 4.65
N GLN A 187 -3.88 14.11 5.82
CA GLN A 187 -4.75 14.25 6.99
C GLN A 187 -5.44 12.93 7.37
N SER A 188 -4.83 11.81 6.98
CA SER A 188 -5.40 10.46 6.99
C SER A 188 -4.31 9.41 7.15
N ILE A 189 -4.67 8.24 7.66
CA ILE A 189 -3.82 7.05 7.74
C ILE A 189 -3.97 6.29 6.43
N ILE A 190 -2.86 5.98 5.75
CA ILE A 190 -2.85 5.23 4.49
C ILE A 190 -2.78 3.73 4.77
N THR A 191 -3.53 2.93 4.01
CA THR A 191 -3.68 1.46 4.20
C THR A 191 -3.52 0.67 2.91
N GLY A 192 -2.88 1.26 1.88
CA GLY A 192 -2.76 0.68 0.55
C GLY A 192 -2.63 1.74 -0.53
N GLY A 193 -2.03 1.36 -1.67
CA GLY A 193 -1.85 2.28 -2.79
C GLY A 193 -1.61 1.59 -4.12
N ASP A 194 -1.92 2.28 -5.21
CA ASP A 194 -1.62 1.85 -6.57
C ASP A 194 -1.29 3.07 -7.45
N TYR A 195 -0.54 2.86 -8.53
CA TYR A 195 -0.08 3.90 -9.43
C TYR A 195 -0.30 3.57 -10.90
N ASP A 196 -1.01 4.45 -11.58
CA ASP A 196 -1.14 4.42 -13.03
C ASP A 196 -0.12 5.34 -13.68
N SER A 197 0.94 4.76 -14.24
CA SER A 197 2.02 5.49 -14.92
C SER A 197 1.56 6.28 -16.15
N LYS A 198 0.52 5.81 -16.86
CA LYS A 198 0.00 6.50 -18.05
C LYS A 198 -0.73 7.77 -17.67
N ARG A 199 -1.47 7.75 -16.57
CA ARG A 199 -2.23 8.90 -16.04
C ARG A 199 -1.45 9.71 -15.01
N LYS A 200 -0.29 9.21 -14.56
CA LYS A 200 0.46 9.73 -13.40
C LYS A 200 -0.44 9.89 -12.18
N LEU A 201 -1.32 8.91 -11.97
CA LEU A 201 -2.34 8.96 -10.93
C LEU A 201 -1.93 8.01 -9.82
N LEU A 202 -1.66 8.56 -8.65
CA LEU A 202 -1.52 7.81 -7.41
C LEU A 202 -2.90 7.71 -6.75
N VAL A 203 -3.30 6.50 -6.40
CA VAL A 203 -4.55 6.21 -5.68
C VAL A 203 -4.19 5.55 -4.36
N LEU A 204 -4.74 6.04 -3.26
CA LEU A 204 -4.47 5.51 -1.91
C LEU A 204 -5.78 5.14 -1.21
N THR A 205 -5.78 4.03 -0.48
CA THR A 205 -6.82 3.76 0.52
C THR A 205 -6.44 4.45 1.82
N ALA A 206 -7.43 5.05 2.47
CA ALA A 206 -7.19 5.89 3.64
C ALA A 206 -8.32 5.82 4.66
N THR A 207 -7.97 6.08 5.91
CA THR A 207 -8.91 6.14 7.04
C THR A 207 -8.48 7.17 8.10
N LEU A 208 -9.43 7.68 8.87
CA LEU A 208 -9.14 8.54 10.03
C LEU A 208 -8.99 7.76 11.34
N SER A 209 -9.67 6.61 11.45
CA SER A 209 -9.85 5.86 12.70
C SER A 209 -10.21 4.38 12.52
N PHE A 210 -10.03 3.81 11.33
CA PHE A 210 -10.35 2.40 10.99
C PHE A 210 -11.84 2.02 11.03
N ASN A 211 -12.74 3.00 11.19
CA ASN A 211 -14.19 2.77 11.13
C ASN A 211 -14.76 2.92 9.72
N GLU A 212 -14.18 3.85 8.94
CA GLU A 212 -14.58 4.18 7.58
C GLU A 212 -13.33 4.29 6.72
N TYR A 213 -13.44 3.87 5.46
CA TYR A 213 -12.36 3.91 4.48
C TYR A 213 -12.81 4.69 3.25
N TYR A 214 -11.86 5.41 2.66
CA TYR A 214 -12.07 6.20 1.45
C TYR A 214 -10.83 6.14 0.56
N ILE A 215 -10.99 6.67 -0.65
CA ILE A 215 -9.93 6.72 -1.65
C ILE A 215 -9.45 8.16 -1.79
N LEU A 216 -8.15 8.35 -1.70
CA LEU A 216 -7.48 9.59 -2.10
C LEU A 216 -6.92 9.42 -3.51
N LYS A 217 -7.06 10.48 -4.32
CA LYS A 217 -6.51 10.52 -5.68
C LYS A 217 -5.56 11.70 -5.78
N ILE A 218 -4.32 11.42 -6.20
CA ILE A 218 -3.28 12.41 -6.39
C ILE A 218 -2.90 12.37 -7.86
N GLU A 219 -3.38 13.36 -8.60
CA GLU A 219 -3.11 13.54 -10.02
C GLU A 219 -1.71 14.14 -10.25
N ASP A 220 -1.14 13.88 -11.42
CA ASP A 220 0.20 14.36 -11.81
C ASP A 220 1.31 14.04 -10.77
N PHE A 221 1.18 12.87 -10.12
CA PHE A 221 2.16 12.36 -9.17
C PHE A 221 3.43 11.88 -9.88
N THR A 222 4.59 12.34 -9.40
CA THR A 222 5.91 12.00 -9.95
C THR A 222 6.96 11.88 -8.84
N LEU A 223 8.09 11.24 -9.11
CA LEU A 223 9.19 11.18 -8.14
C LEU A 223 10.01 12.48 -8.05
N LYS A 224 9.74 13.48 -8.90
CA LYS A 224 10.41 14.77 -8.83
C LYS A 224 9.92 15.51 -7.59
N ASN A 225 10.86 15.97 -6.76
CA ASN A 225 10.58 16.77 -5.56
C ASN A 225 9.65 17.93 -5.90
N LYS A 226 8.37 17.77 -5.58
CA LYS A 226 7.46 18.88 -5.33
C LYS A 226 7.43 19.08 -3.83
N THR A 227 7.68 20.29 -3.37
CA THR A 227 7.64 20.65 -1.95
C THR A 227 6.23 20.48 -1.36
N ASN A 228 5.19 20.36 -2.19
CA ASN A 228 3.84 19.95 -1.82
C ASN A 228 3.19 19.20 -3.00
N TYR A 229 2.57 18.06 -2.69
CA TYR A 229 1.54 17.41 -3.52
C TYR A 229 0.18 17.70 -2.89
#